data_AF-A0A925W427-F1
#
_entry.id   AF-A0A925W427-F1
#
_cell.length_a   1.000
_cell.length_b   1.000
_cell.length_c   1.000
_cell.angle_alpha   90.00
_cell.angle_beta   90.00
_cell.angle_gamma   90.00
#
_symmetry.space_group_name_H-M   'P 1'
#
loop_
_entity.id
_entity.type
_entity.pdbx_description
1 polymer ?
#
loop_
_entity_poly.entity_id
_entity_poly.type
_entity_poly.pdbx_seq_one_letter_code
_entity_poly.pdbx_strand_id
1 'polypeptide(L)'
;MGVELNAVDGSGESVAGLDAWDRLSPVWHLFVAGTIAMPTVLTLVSGDLRPGEPAIVVGLVVFLAAWHWFLLVRDPSWLNRRGPAVVYWIGTVAAVVLLTGYGGSYTIVLYGLYPIAFLTLMWWGMVPVVGMTALAFHQTGAFTSGPGAVINLLTNAALALAIAVVVHRVAAQSEERREALDALAATRAELAATSRRAGVLEERQRLARELHDTVAQGFTSIVTHLEAAEQAIDACSPTARDHLGTARRTARRPHRGTPHGGRTAARPAAGRL
;
A
#
# COMPACT_ATOMS: atom_id res chain seq x y z
N MET A 1 2.27 0.46 -33.64
CA MET A 1 1.08 1.23 -33.25
C MET A 1 0.16 0.28 -32.51
N GLY A 2 -0.10 0.51 -31.22
CA GLY A 2 -1.12 -0.23 -30.47
C GLY A 2 -0.68 -0.94 -29.19
N VAL A 3 -0.40 -0.13 -28.16
CA VAL A 3 -0.73 -0.34 -26.72
C VAL A 3 -0.25 -1.64 -26.04
N GLU A 4 0.91 -1.56 -25.38
CA GLU A 4 1.14 -2.32 -24.14
C GLU A 4 0.29 -1.70 -23.03
N LEU A 5 -0.71 -2.45 -22.55
CA LEU A 5 -1.41 -2.16 -21.31
C LEU A 5 -0.45 -2.48 -20.16
N ASN A 6 0.32 -1.48 -19.75
CA ASN A 6 1.13 -1.56 -18.55
C ASN A 6 0.18 -1.61 -17.35
N ALA A 7 0.22 -2.73 -16.63
CA ALA A 7 -0.55 -2.98 -15.43
C ALA A 7 -0.27 -1.86 -14.41
N VAL A 8 -1.24 -0.96 -14.26
CA VAL A 8 -1.25 0.04 -13.18
C VAL A 8 -1.40 -0.73 -11.88
N ASP A 9 -0.30 -0.68 -11.15
CA ASP A 9 -0.01 -1.21 -9.84
C ASP A 9 -1.15 -1.01 -8.82
N GLY A 10 -1.93 -2.08 -8.60
CA GLY A 10 -2.97 -2.16 -7.57
C GLY A 10 -2.43 -2.29 -6.13
N SER A 11 -1.12 -2.21 -5.91
CA SER A 11 -0.51 -2.32 -4.58
C SER A 11 -0.64 -1.04 -3.74
N GLY A 12 -0.79 0.12 -4.37
CA GLY A 12 -0.90 1.41 -3.66
C GLY A 12 -2.20 1.58 -2.88
N GLU A 13 -3.34 1.12 -3.44
CA GLU A 13 -4.64 1.16 -2.77
C GLU A 13 -4.74 0.14 -1.63
N SER A 14 -4.17 -1.06 -1.80
CA SER A 14 -4.21 -2.09 -0.76
C SER A 14 -3.33 -1.74 0.44
N VAL A 15 -2.13 -1.18 0.21
CA VAL A 15 -1.23 -0.75 1.30
C VAL A 15 -1.82 0.44 2.05
N ALA A 16 -2.41 1.40 1.33
CA ALA A 16 -3.08 2.54 1.95
C ALA A 16 -4.30 2.14 2.80
N GLY A 17 -5.04 1.10 2.37
CA GLY A 17 -6.15 0.53 3.13
C GLY A 17 -5.70 -0.17 4.42
N LEU A 18 -4.60 -0.93 4.37
CA LEU A 18 -4.03 -1.60 5.56
C LEU A 18 -3.56 -0.58 6.61
N ASP A 19 -2.85 0.48 6.20
CA ASP A 19 -2.40 1.55 7.10
C ASP A 19 -3.54 2.34 7.76
N ALA A 20 -4.68 2.46 7.06
CA ALA A 20 -5.87 3.11 7.57
C ALA A 20 -6.57 2.21 8.60
N TRP A 21 -6.69 0.91 8.28
CA TRP A 21 -7.23 -0.11 9.18
C TRP A 21 -6.40 -0.26 10.45
N ASP A 22 -5.07 -0.27 10.37
CA ASP A 22 -4.20 -0.40 11.55
C ASP A 22 -4.35 0.79 12.51
N ARG A 23 -4.57 1.99 11.97
CA ARG A 23 -4.86 3.20 12.77
C ARG A 23 -6.28 3.21 13.33
N LEU A 24 -7.25 2.69 12.58
CA LEU A 24 -8.64 2.62 13.01
C LEU A 24 -8.91 1.48 13.99
N SER A 25 -8.10 0.42 13.95
CA SER A 25 -8.21 -0.79 14.78
C SER A 25 -8.33 -0.49 16.28
N PRO A 26 -7.45 0.31 16.93
CA PRO A 26 -7.59 0.61 18.35
C PRO A 26 -8.83 1.44 18.67
N VAL A 27 -9.18 2.41 17.82
CA VAL A 27 -10.40 3.23 17.97
C VAL A 27 -11.64 2.35 17.84
N TRP A 28 -11.60 1.38 16.93
CA TRP A 28 -12.65 0.40 16.69
C TRP A 28 -12.82 -0.55 17.87
N HIS A 29 -11.73 -1.09 18.41
CA HIS A 29 -11.78 -1.93 19.62
C HIS A 29 -12.31 -1.16 20.83
N LEU A 30 -11.89 0.10 21.00
CA LEU A 30 -12.42 0.98 22.05
C LEU A 30 -13.93 1.23 21.87
N PHE A 31 -14.36 1.44 20.62
CA PHE A 31 -15.76 1.61 20.28
C PHE A 31 -16.59 0.36 20.60
N VAL A 32 -16.15 -0.83 20.17
CA VAL A 32 -16.82 -2.11 20.51
C VAL A 32 -16.85 -2.32 22.03
N ALA A 33 -15.74 -2.08 22.73
CA ALA A 33 -15.70 -2.15 24.19
C ALA A 33 -16.70 -1.17 24.83
N GLY A 34 -16.83 0.04 24.30
CA GLY A 34 -17.82 1.03 24.70
C GLY A 34 -19.27 0.54 24.51
N THR A 35 -19.57 -0.11 23.38
CA THR A 35 -20.89 -0.68 23.12
C THR A 35 -21.26 -1.83 24.07
N ILE A 36 -20.28 -2.49 24.69
CA ILE A 36 -20.53 -3.56 25.67
C ILE A 36 -20.57 -2.99 27.10
N ALA A 37 -19.66 -2.08 27.44
CA ALA A 37 -19.53 -1.52 28.78
C ALA A 37 -20.72 -0.64 29.17
N MET A 38 -21.17 0.23 28.27
CA MET A 38 -22.28 1.15 28.53
C MET A 38 -23.60 0.46 28.92
N PRO A 39 -24.13 -0.51 28.14
CA PRO A 39 -25.37 -1.20 28.52
C PRO A 39 -25.18 -2.05 29.78
N THR A 40 -23.99 -2.59 30.02
CA THR A 40 -23.70 -3.37 31.23
C THR A 40 -23.80 -2.53 32.49
N VAL A 41 -23.19 -1.34 32.48
CA VAL A 41 -23.33 -0.40 33.60
C VAL A 41 -24.78 -0.01 33.80
N LEU A 42 -25.50 0.30 32.71
CA LEU A 42 -26.90 0.70 32.77
C LEU A 42 -27.80 -0.40 33.37
N THR A 43 -27.65 -1.65 32.92
CA THR A 43 -28.44 -2.77 33.40
C THR A 43 -28.11 -3.10 34.86
N LEU A 44 -26.84 -3.02 35.29
CA LEU A 44 -26.47 -3.23 36.69
C LEU A 44 -27.00 -2.11 37.62
N VAL A 45 -27.01 -0.87 37.14
CA VAL A 45 -27.49 0.29 37.91
C VAL A 45 -29.02 0.36 37.97
N SER A 46 -29.72 -0.14 36.94
CA SER A 46 -31.18 -0.14 36.89
C SER A 46 -31.84 -0.87 38.06
N GLY A 47 -31.17 -1.86 38.65
CA GLY A 47 -31.70 -2.64 39.78
C GLY A 47 -32.84 -3.59 39.40
N ASP A 48 -33.17 -3.71 38.11
CA ASP A 48 -34.28 -4.53 37.61
C ASP A 48 -33.97 -6.04 37.60
N LEU A 49 -32.74 -6.42 37.94
CA LEU A 49 -32.25 -7.81 37.90
C LEU A 49 -32.61 -8.59 39.18
N ARG A 50 -32.99 -9.86 39.01
CA ARG A 50 -33.22 -10.79 40.13
C ARG A 50 -31.90 -11.17 40.82
N PRO A 51 -31.96 -11.62 42.09
CA PRO A 51 -30.77 -12.14 42.78
C PRO A 51 -30.10 -13.27 41.98
N GLY A 52 -28.85 -13.06 41.57
CA GLY A 52 -28.06 -14.01 40.76
C GLY A 52 -27.93 -13.68 39.27
N GLU A 53 -28.85 -12.90 38.69
CA GLU A 53 -28.77 -12.46 37.30
C GLU A 53 -27.59 -11.52 37.00
N PRO A 54 -27.16 -10.61 37.90
CA PRO A 54 -25.97 -9.78 37.67
C PRO A 54 -24.70 -10.60 37.40
N ALA A 55 -24.53 -11.75 38.08
CA ALA A 55 -23.38 -12.62 37.87
C ALA A 55 -23.40 -13.29 36.48
N ILE A 56 -24.59 -13.64 36.00
CA ILE A 56 -24.80 -14.21 34.66
C ILE A 56 -24.49 -13.15 33.58
N VAL A 57 -24.98 -11.92 33.76
CA VAL A 57 -24.72 -10.79 32.85
C VAL A 57 -23.22 -10.48 32.77
N VAL A 58 -22.55 -10.35 33.92
CA VAL A 58 -21.10 -10.12 33.96
C VAL A 58 -20.34 -11.28 33.31
N GLY A 59 -20.74 -12.53 33.58
CA GLY A 59 -20.17 -13.71 32.94
C GLY A 59 -20.30 -13.70 31.41
N LEU A 60 -21.47 -13.34 30.89
CA LEU A 60 -21.72 -13.22 29.45
C LEU A 60 -20.92 -12.10 28.80
N VAL A 61 -20.78 -10.97 29.48
CA VAL A 61 -19.98 -9.83 29.01
C VAL A 61 -18.49 -10.19 28.96
N VAL A 62 -17.97 -10.80 30.02
CA VAL A 62 -16.58 -11.28 30.07
C VAL A 62 -16.35 -12.35 29.00
N PHE A 63 -17.30 -13.28 28.83
CA PHE A 63 -17.26 -14.27 27.77
C PHE A 63 -17.21 -13.62 26.38
N LEU A 64 -18.09 -12.66 26.09
CA LEU A 64 -18.13 -11.98 24.79
C LEU A 64 -16.85 -11.18 24.51
N ALA A 65 -16.32 -10.49 25.52
CA ALA A 65 -15.07 -9.74 25.43
C ALA A 65 -13.87 -10.68 25.19
N ALA A 66 -13.78 -11.79 25.93
CA ALA A 66 -12.76 -12.81 25.76
C ALA A 66 -12.88 -13.52 24.40
N TRP A 67 -14.10 -13.81 23.95
CA TRP A 67 -14.40 -14.41 22.64
C TRP A 67 -13.97 -13.50 21.49
N HIS A 68 -14.26 -12.20 21.57
CA HIS A 68 -13.80 -11.20 20.61
C HIS A 68 -12.28 -11.05 20.62
N TRP A 69 -11.66 -10.93 21.80
CA TRP A 69 -10.22 -10.79 21.93
C TRP A 69 -9.47 -12.01 21.37
N PHE A 70 -9.91 -13.22 21.74
CA PHE A 70 -9.26 -14.46 21.34
C PHE A 70 -9.30 -14.68 19.83
N LEU A 71 -10.40 -14.33 19.16
CA LEU A 71 -10.59 -14.65 17.74
C LEU A 71 -10.19 -13.50 16.79
N LEU A 72 -10.29 -12.23 17.20
CA LEU A 72 -9.84 -11.10 16.36
C LEU A 72 -8.36 -10.74 16.58
N VAL A 73 -7.86 -10.78 17.81
CA VAL A 73 -6.53 -10.23 18.14
C VAL A 73 -5.43 -11.29 18.09
N ARG A 74 -5.75 -12.55 18.40
CA ARG A 74 -4.73 -13.61 18.46
C ARG A 74 -4.37 -14.18 17.10
N ASP A 75 -5.33 -14.37 16.21
CA ASP A 75 -5.08 -14.94 14.87
C ASP A 75 -6.16 -14.53 13.84
N PRO A 76 -6.08 -13.31 13.26
CA PRO A 76 -7.07 -12.78 12.32
C PRO A 76 -7.32 -13.68 11.10
N SER A 77 -6.33 -14.52 10.77
CA SER A 77 -6.38 -15.46 9.64
C SER A 77 -7.50 -16.51 9.77
N TRP A 78 -8.01 -16.75 10.98
CA TRP A 78 -9.07 -17.71 11.25
C TRP A 78 -10.42 -17.26 10.70
N LEU A 79 -10.72 -15.96 10.70
CA LEU A 79 -11.95 -15.43 10.11
C LEU A 79 -11.98 -15.58 8.58
N ASN A 80 -10.82 -15.78 7.95
CA ASN A 80 -10.75 -16.06 6.52
C ASN A 80 -11.16 -17.52 6.17
N ARG A 81 -11.26 -18.40 7.18
CA ARG A 81 -11.72 -19.79 7.02
C ARG A 81 -13.21 -19.88 7.34
N ARG A 82 -14.00 -20.49 6.43
CA ARG A 82 -15.46 -20.61 6.56
C ARG A 82 -15.92 -21.26 7.87
N GLY A 83 -15.24 -22.30 8.35
CA GLY A 83 -15.62 -23.03 9.57
C GLY A 83 -15.53 -22.17 10.84
N PRO A 84 -14.33 -21.69 11.21
CA PRO A 84 -14.15 -20.83 12.38
C PRO A 84 -14.98 -19.54 12.34
N ALA A 85 -15.16 -18.93 11.15
CA ALA A 85 -16.00 -17.75 10.98
C ALA A 85 -17.46 -18.03 11.38
N VAL A 86 -18.04 -19.16 10.93
CA VAL A 86 -19.41 -19.54 11.29
C VAL A 86 -19.55 -19.79 12.79
N VAL A 87 -18.58 -20.47 13.42
CA VAL A 87 -18.58 -20.70 14.88
C VAL A 87 -18.50 -19.38 15.66
N TYR A 88 -17.63 -18.46 15.23
CA TYR A 88 -17.52 -17.14 15.82
C TYR A 88 -18.85 -16.38 15.77
N TRP A 89 -19.53 -16.38 14.62
CA TRP A 89 -20.79 -15.67 14.44
C TRP A 89 -21.93 -16.31 15.22
N ILE A 90 -22.04 -17.65 15.23
CA ILE A 90 -23.06 -18.34 16.03
C ILE A 90 -22.88 -18.01 17.52
N GLY A 91 -21.65 -18.09 18.04
CA GLY A 91 -21.37 -17.79 19.45
C GLY A 91 -21.65 -16.33 19.81
N THR A 92 -21.25 -15.40 18.94
CA THR A 92 -21.48 -13.96 19.12
C THR A 92 -22.98 -13.62 19.08
N VAL A 93 -23.71 -14.17 18.11
CA VAL A 93 -25.16 -13.99 17.98
C VAL A 93 -25.88 -14.58 19.21
N ALA A 94 -25.54 -15.80 19.62
CA ALA A 94 -26.17 -16.42 20.78
C ALA A 94 -25.97 -15.59 22.07
N ALA A 95 -24.75 -15.10 22.29
CA ALA A 95 -24.43 -14.27 23.45
C ALA A 95 -25.21 -12.95 23.46
N VAL A 96 -25.31 -12.27 22.31
CA VAL A 96 -26.02 -10.98 22.22
C VAL A 96 -27.55 -11.17 22.31
N VAL A 97 -28.11 -12.25 21.74
CA VAL A 97 -29.55 -12.59 21.95
C VAL A 97 -29.82 -12.82 23.44
N LEU A 98 -28.95 -13.54 24.14
CA LEU A 98 -29.15 -13.80 25.57
C LEU A 98 -29.04 -12.52 26.40
N LEU A 99 -28.06 -11.65 26.10
CA LEU A 99 -27.89 -10.35 26.74
C LEU A 99 -29.09 -9.41 26.53
N THR A 100 -29.64 -9.37 25.32
CA THR A 100 -30.85 -8.56 25.02
C THR A 100 -32.09 -9.01 25.77
N GLY A 101 -32.17 -10.28 26.16
CA GLY A 101 -33.22 -10.79 27.06
C GLY A 101 -33.14 -10.24 28.50
N TYR A 102 -31.96 -9.81 28.96
CA TYR A 102 -31.76 -9.19 30.28
C TYR A 102 -31.90 -7.66 30.27
N GLY A 103 -31.75 -7.03 29.11
CA GLY A 103 -31.86 -5.59 28.98
C GLY A 103 -31.83 -5.13 27.53
N GLY A 104 -32.81 -4.31 27.14
CA GLY A 104 -32.92 -3.86 25.76
C GLY A 104 -31.80 -2.93 25.27
N SER A 105 -31.02 -2.39 26.21
CA SER A 105 -29.83 -1.60 25.95
C SER A 105 -28.74 -2.37 25.20
N TYR A 106 -28.68 -3.70 25.34
CA TYR A 106 -27.68 -4.55 24.67
C TYR A 106 -27.84 -4.63 23.14
N THR A 107 -28.95 -4.14 22.58
CA THR A 107 -29.13 -3.98 21.13
C THR A 107 -28.01 -3.12 20.51
N ILE A 108 -27.39 -2.23 21.30
CA ILE A 108 -26.29 -1.39 20.82
C ILE A 108 -25.04 -2.19 20.39
N VAL A 109 -24.82 -3.37 20.95
CA VAL A 109 -23.67 -4.23 20.63
C VAL A 109 -23.70 -4.67 19.16
N LEU A 110 -24.90 -4.78 18.57
CA LEU A 110 -25.08 -5.09 17.14
C LEU A 110 -24.46 -4.04 16.22
N TYR A 111 -24.41 -2.77 16.66
CA TYR A 111 -23.79 -1.71 15.87
C TYR A 111 -22.26 -1.83 15.78
N GLY A 112 -21.62 -2.30 16.85
CA GLY A 112 -20.21 -2.70 16.82
C GLY A 112 -19.95 -3.93 15.96
N LEU A 113 -20.96 -4.78 15.74
CA LEU A 113 -20.83 -6.00 14.97
C LEU A 113 -21.04 -5.79 13.46
N TYR A 114 -21.81 -4.79 13.04
CA TYR A 114 -22.14 -4.57 11.62
C TYR A 114 -20.91 -4.45 10.71
N PRO A 115 -19.89 -3.61 11.01
CA PRO A 115 -18.72 -3.52 10.14
C PRO A 115 -17.91 -4.81 10.11
N ILE A 116 -17.84 -5.55 11.22
CA ILE A 116 -17.17 -6.86 11.27
C ILE A 116 -17.95 -7.87 10.40
N ALA A 117 -19.28 -7.86 10.44
CA ALA A 117 -20.12 -8.71 9.58
C ALA A 117 -19.91 -8.41 8.10
N PHE A 118 -19.82 -7.13 7.76
CA PHE A 118 -19.61 -6.67 6.39
C PHE A 118 -18.28 -7.18 5.84
N LEU A 119 -17.21 -7.06 6.64
CA LEU A 119 -15.87 -7.47 6.24
C LEU A 119 -15.69 -8.99 6.18
N THR A 120 -16.39 -9.74 7.04
CA THR A 120 -16.15 -11.18 7.19
C THR A 120 -17.10 -12.06 6.38
N LEU A 121 -18.37 -11.68 6.24
CA LEU A 121 -19.39 -12.49 5.56
C LEU A 121 -19.92 -11.86 4.26
N MET A 122 -19.39 -10.70 3.86
CA MET A 122 -19.86 -9.95 2.70
C MET A 122 -21.37 -9.65 2.81
N TRP A 123 -22.03 -9.21 1.73
CA TRP A 123 -23.42 -8.73 1.79
C TRP A 123 -24.45 -9.80 2.22
N TRP A 124 -24.17 -11.09 2.00
CA TRP A 124 -25.04 -12.19 2.45
C TRP A 124 -25.02 -12.38 3.98
N GLY A 125 -23.91 -12.06 4.64
CA GLY A 125 -23.79 -12.07 6.09
C GLY A 125 -24.65 -11.05 6.82
N MET A 126 -25.10 -10.02 6.11
CA MET A 126 -25.97 -9.00 6.70
C MET A 126 -27.37 -9.51 6.99
N VAL A 127 -27.86 -10.53 6.25
CA VAL A 127 -29.21 -11.07 6.44
C VAL A 127 -29.45 -11.56 7.88
N PRO A 128 -28.61 -12.42 8.47
CA PRO A 128 -28.78 -12.84 9.86
C PRO A 128 -28.59 -11.69 10.87
N VAL A 129 -27.70 -10.73 10.60
CA VAL A 129 -27.49 -9.58 11.50
C VAL A 129 -28.69 -8.64 11.48
N VAL A 130 -29.25 -8.35 10.31
CA VAL A 130 -30.48 -7.57 10.15
C VAL A 130 -31.67 -8.30 10.78
N GLY A 131 -31.80 -9.61 10.57
CA GLY A 131 -32.83 -10.43 11.21
C GLY A 131 -32.72 -10.44 12.74
N MET A 132 -31.50 -10.51 13.26
CA MET A 132 -31.22 -10.43 14.69
C MET A 132 -31.56 -9.05 15.26
N THR A 133 -31.24 -7.98 14.53
CA THR A 133 -31.64 -6.62 14.92
C THR A 133 -33.15 -6.50 14.96
N ALA A 134 -33.87 -6.95 13.93
CA ALA A 134 -35.33 -6.96 13.95
C ALA A 134 -35.89 -7.74 15.15
N LEU A 135 -35.30 -8.89 15.48
CA LEU A 135 -35.68 -9.70 16.64
C LEU A 135 -35.39 -9.00 17.97
N ALA A 136 -34.23 -8.36 18.12
CA ALA A 136 -33.88 -7.59 19.32
C ALA A 136 -34.80 -6.37 19.50
N PHE A 137 -35.13 -5.65 18.42
CA PHE A 137 -36.09 -4.56 18.45
C PHE A 137 -37.52 -5.02 18.80
N HIS A 138 -37.91 -6.22 18.34
CA HIS A 138 -39.18 -6.85 18.73
C HIS A 138 -39.20 -7.23 20.23
N GLN A 139 -38.15 -7.89 20.72
CA GLN A 139 -38.06 -8.32 22.13
C GLN A 139 -38.08 -7.15 23.12
N THR A 140 -37.51 -6.02 22.73
CA THR A 140 -37.35 -4.85 23.61
C THR A 140 -38.54 -3.90 23.56
N GLY A 141 -39.49 -4.12 22.67
CA GLY A 141 -40.65 -3.23 22.49
C GLY A 141 -40.24 -1.81 22.15
N ALA A 142 -39.08 -1.60 21.52
CA ALA A 142 -38.43 -0.29 21.31
C ALA A 142 -39.25 0.73 20.48
N PHE A 143 -40.43 0.35 19.98
CA PHE A 143 -41.45 1.26 19.43
C PHE A 143 -42.44 1.81 20.46
N THR A 144 -42.28 1.49 21.75
CA THR A 144 -43.20 1.90 22.82
C THR A 144 -42.62 3.02 23.69
N SER A 145 -43.48 3.95 24.08
CA SER A 145 -43.15 5.18 24.82
C SER A 145 -42.73 4.91 26.27
N GLY A 146 -41.62 5.51 26.72
CA GLY A 146 -41.10 5.43 28.09
C GLY A 146 -39.63 5.87 28.22
N PRO A 147 -39.00 5.80 29.40
CA PRO A 147 -37.59 6.17 29.62
C PRO A 147 -36.59 5.43 28.71
N GLY A 148 -36.90 4.18 28.34
CA GLY A 148 -36.10 3.38 27.39
C GLY A 148 -36.00 3.99 25.98
N ALA A 149 -37.02 4.75 25.54
CA ALA A 149 -37.00 5.43 24.24
C ALA A 149 -36.03 6.62 24.23
N VAL A 150 -35.94 7.38 25.33
CA VAL A 150 -34.99 8.48 25.48
C VAL A 150 -33.55 7.94 25.50
N ILE A 151 -33.32 6.84 26.21
CA ILE A 151 -32.03 6.16 26.23
C ILE A 151 -31.66 5.69 24.82
N ASN A 152 -32.57 5.01 24.11
CA ASN A 152 -32.35 4.56 22.73
C ASN A 152 -32.02 5.72 21.78
N LEU A 153 -32.72 6.86 21.90
CA LEU A 153 -32.46 8.06 21.10
C LEU A 153 -31.07 8.64 21.35
N LEU A 154 -30.71 8.84 22.62
CA LEU A 154 -29.40 9.38 23.01
C LEU A 154 -28.26 8.46 22.55
N THR A 155 -28.47 7.15 22.64
CA THR A 155 -27.52 6.15 22.19
C THR A 155 -27.33 6.15 20.66
N ASN A 156 -28.42 6.20 19.88
CA ASN A 156 -28.32 6.30 18.42
C ASN A 156 -27.68 7.62 17.97
N ALA A 157 -27.96 8.73 18.67
CA ALA A 157 -27.33 10.01 18.40
C ALA A 157 -25.82 9.96 18.66
N ALA A 158 -25.39 9.34 19.76
CA ALA A 158 -23.97 9.14 20.07
C ALA A 158 -23.26 8.28 19.02
N LEU A 159 -23.90 7.21 18.55
CA LEU A 159 -23.39 6.37 17.48
C LEU A 159 -23.24 7.12 16.15
N ALA A 160 -24.28 7.86 15.75
CA ALA A 160 -24.26 8.66 14.53
C ALA A 160 -23.13 9.70 14.57
N LEU A 161 -22.93 10.35 15.73
CA LEU A 161 -21.83 11.29 15.94
C LEU A 161 -20.47 10.62 15.84
N ALA A 162 -20.30 9.44 16.46
CA ALA A 162 -19.04 8.69 16.40
C ALA A 162 -18.68 8.29 14.96
N ILE A 163 -19.65 7.75 14.21
CA ILE A 163 -19.47 7.40 12.79
C ILE A 163 -19.15 8.66 11.97
N ALA A 164 -19.87 9.76 12.19
CA ALA A 164 -19.62 11.01 11.48
C ALA A 164 -18.19 11.53 11.72
N VAL A 165 -17.69 11.51 12.96
CA VAL A 165 -16.32 11.91 13.29
C VAL A 165 -15.30 11.02 12.58
N VAL A 166 -15.49 9.69 12.61
CA VAL A 166 -14.58 8.75 11.93
C VAL A 166 -14.55 9.01 10.43
N VAL A 167 -15.72 9.14 9.79
CA VAL A 167 -15.82 9.43 8.35
C VAL A 167 -15.13 10.75 7.99
N HIS A 168 -15.35 11.81 8.77
CA HIS A 168 -14.70 13.11 8.53
C HIS A 168 -13.19 13.04 8.69
N ARG A 169 -12.69 12.29 9.69
CA ARG A 169 -11.26 12.09 9.92
C ARG A 169 -10.61 11.35 8.75
N VAL A 170 -11.24 10.27 8.27
CA VAL A 170 -10.75 9.50 7.13
C VAL A 170 -10.76 10.35 5.86
N ALA A 171 -11.81 11.15 5.63
CA ALA A 171 -11.88 12.04 4.48
C ALA A 171 -10.78 13.10 4.49
N ALA A 172 -10.60 13.82 5.61
CA ALA A 172 -9.57 14.84 5.76
C ALA A 172 -8.15 14.26 5.57
N GLN A 173 -7.87 13.11 6.19
CA GLN A 173 -6.58 12.45 6.05
C GLN A 173 -6.30 11.99 4.60
N SER A 174 -7.34 11.61 3.87
CA SER A 174 -7.21 11.18 2.48
C SER A 174 -6.80 12.34 1.55
N GLU A 175 -7.30 13.54 1.83
CA GLU A 175 -6.96 14.74 1.06
C GLU A 175 -5.52 15.18 1.31
N GLU A 176 -5.10 15.29 2.58
CA GLU A 176 -3.70 15.58 2.94
C GLU A 176 -2.71 14.57 2.33
N ARG A 177 -3.08 13.28 2.32
CA ARG A 177 -2.24 12.24 1.71
C ARG A 177 -2.14 12.38 0.20
N ARG A 178 -3.23 12.76 -0.48
CA ARG A 178 -3.22 13.01 -1.92
C ARG A 178 -2.31 14.20 -2.26
N GLU A 179 -2.44 15.30 -1.55
CA GLU A 179 -1.58 16.49 -1.74
C GLU A 179 -0.10 16.14 -1.53
N ALA A 180 0.23 15.37 -0.49
CA ALA A 180 1.60 14.94 -0.22
C ALA A 180 2.15 14.02 -1.32
N LEU A 181 1.34 13.10 -1.86
CA LEU A 181 1.74 12.23 -2.96
C LEU A 181 1.98 13.01 -4.26
N ASP A 182 1.12 13.99 -4.55
CA ASP A 182 1.27 14.85 -5.72
C ASP A 182 2.54 15.71 -5.62
N ALA A 183 2.83 16.27 -4.44
CA ALA A 183 4.06 17.02 -4.18
C ALA A 183 5.33 16.15 -4.33
N LEU A 184 5.28 14.89 -3.86
CA LEU A 184 6.37 13.92 -4.03
C LEU A 184 6.56 13.53 -5.51
N ALA A 185 5.48 13.32 -6.24
CA ALA A 185 5.51 13.00 -7.67
C ALA A 185 6.13 14.15 -8.48
N ALA A 186 5.73 15.40 -8.19
CA ALA A 186 6.30 16.60 -8.81
C ALA A 186 7.81 16.71 -8.55
N THR A 187 8.25 16.56 -7.29
CA THR A 187 9.67 16.61 -6.90
C THR A 187 10.49 15.52 -7.61
N ARG A 188 9.96 14.30 -7.71
CA ARG A 188 10.63 13.19 -8.43
C ARG A 188 10.78 13.48 -9.92
N ALA A 189 9.77 14.09 -10.55
CA ALA A 189 9.84 14.47 -11.96
C ALA A 189 10.93 15.53 -12.20
N GLU A 190 11.06 16.50 -11.30
CA GLU A 190 12.09 17.53 -11.36
C GLU A 190 13.50 16.97 -11.16
N LEU A 191 13.68 16.08 -10.17
CA LEU A 191 14.94 15.37 -9.94
C LEU A 191 15.34 14.53 -11.14
N ALA A 192 14.39 13.79 -11.74
CA ALA A 192 14.65 13.01 -12.94
C ALA A 192 15.05 13.89 -14.13
N ALA A 193 14.41 15.06 -14.31
CA ALA A 193 14.78 16.01 -15.33
C ALA A 193 16.18 16.59 -15.12
N THR A 194 16.53 16.89 -13.87
CA THR A 194 17.86 17.43 -13.50
C THR A 194 18.95 16.38 -13.65
N SER A 195 18.71 15.15 -13.21
CA SER A 195 19.62 14.01 -13.40
C SER A 195 19.86 13.73 -14.89
N ARG A 196 18.82 13.76 -15.72
CA ARG A 196 18.97 13.63 -17.18
C ARG A 196 19.85 14.75 -17.76
N ARG A 197 19.63 16.00 -17.35
CA ARG A 197 20.45 17.14 -17.80
C ARG A 197 21.92 16.99 -17.37
N ALA A 198 22.15 16.57 -16.13
CA ALA A 198 23.49 16.30 -15.62
C ALA A 198 24.18 15.16 -16.39
N GLY A 199 23.48 14.05 -16.63
CA GLY A 199 23.99 12.92 -17.40
C GLY A 199 24.33 13.30 -18.85
N VAL A 200 23.51 14.12 -19.51
CA VAL A 200 23.83 14.64 -20.85
C VAL A 200 25.09 15.51 -20.84
N LEU A 201 25.30 16.33 -19.81
CA LEU A 201 26.48 17.17 -19.68
C LEU A 201 27.75 16.36 -19.41
N GLU A 202 27.66 15.37 -18.51
CA GLU A 202 28.76 14.45 -18.22
C GLU A 202 29.18 13.67 -19.47
N GLU A 203 28.21 13.17 -20.22
CA GLU A 203 28.44 12.46 -21.47
C GLU A 203 29.09 13.37 -22.52
N ARG A 204 28.66 14.63 -22.63
CA ARG A 204 29.31 15.61 -23.53
C ARG A 204 30.76 15.88 -23.14
N GLN A 205 31.06 16.00 -21.85
CA GLN A 205 32.44 16.19 -21.38
C GLN A 205 33.30 14.96 -21.64
N ARG A 206 32.74 13.76 -21.41
CA ARG A 206 33.38 12.49 -21.73
C ARG A 206 33.72 12.40 -23.22
N LEU A 207 32.73 12.66 -24.08
CA LEU A 207 32.91 12.68 -25.52
C LEU A 207 33.91 13.74 -25.98
N ALA A 208 33.89 14.94 -25.39
CA ALA A 208 34.87 15.98 -25.72
C ALA A 208 36.30 15.55 -25.40
N ARG A 209 36.51 14.86 -24.26
CA ARG A 209 37.82 14.34 -23.86
C ARG A 209 38.28 13.20 -24.78
N GLU A 210 37.40 12.24 -25.06
CA GLU A 210 37.69 11.12 -25.97
C GLU A 210 38.00 11.58 -27.40
N LEU A 211 37.26 12.59 -27.90
CA LEU A 211 37.54 13.23 -29.17
C LEU A 211 38.87 13.99 -29.15
N HIS A 212 39.18 14.71 -28.07
CA HIS A 212 40.43 15.44 -27.93
C HIS A 212 41.63 14.49 -27.91
N ASP A 213 41.58 13.41 -27.15
CA ASP A 213 42.64 12.40 -27.08
C ASP A 213 42.86 11.74 -28.45
N THR A 214 41.77 11.40 -29.15
CA THR A 214 41.84 10.82 -30.50
C THR A 214 42.47 11.79 -31.51
N VAL A 215 42.07 13.06 -31.47
CA VAL A 215 42.58 14.11 -32.37
C VAL A 215 44.04 14.41 -32.06
N ALA A 216 44.41 14.53 -30.79
CA ALA A 216 45.79 14.74 -30.35
C ALA A 216 46.68 13.57 -30.80
N GLN A 217 46.24 12.33 -30.59
CA GLN A 217 46.96 11.13 -31.04
C GLN A 217 47.13 11.09 -32.57
N GLY A 218 46.08 11.45 -33.32
CA GLY A 218 46.13 11.55 -34.77
C GLY A 218 47.20 12.54 -35.23
N PHE A 219 47.26 13.72 -34.60
CA PHE A 219 48.29 14.72 -34.89
C PHE A 219 49.69 14.25 -34.54
N THR A 220 49.90 13.66 -33.36
CA THR A 220 51.22 13.12 -32.98
C THR A 220 51.71 12.09 -34.00
N SER A 221 50.84 11.16 -34.43
CA SER A 221 51.20 10.16 -35.45
C SER A 221 51.60 10.79 -36.79
N ILE A 222 50.91 11.86 -37.22
CA ILE A 222 51.26 12.58 -38.44
C ILE A 222 52.63 13.25 -38.30
N VAL A 223 52.86 13.96 -37.19
CA VAL A 223 54.14 14.65 -36.93
C VAL A 223 55.30 13.66 -36.90
N THR A 224 55.18 12.55 -36.16
CA THR A 224 56.25 11.53 -36.09
C THR A 224 56.54 10.91 -37.46
N HIS A 225 55.53 10.71 -38.33
CA HIS A 225 55.76 10.22 -39.69
C HIS A 225 56.39 11.28 -40.61
N LEU A 226 56.15 12.57 -40.37
CA LEU A 226 56.81 13.65 -41.10
C LEU A 226 58.28 13.78 -40.69
N GLU A 227 58.57 13.75 -39.38
CA GLU A 227 59.95 13.76 -38.86
C GLU A 227 60.77 12.57 -39.38
N ALA A 228 60.17 11.37 -39.42
CA ALA A 228 60.82 10.18 -40.00
C ALA A 228 61.06 10.31 -41.51
N ALA A 229 60.18 11.04 -42.23
CA ALA A 229 60.38 11.31 -43.65
C ALA A 229 61.53 12.29 -43.88
N GLU A 230 61.64 13.37 -43.08
CA GLU A 230 62.74 14.34 -43.17
C GLU A 230 64.10 13.67 -42.92
N GLN A 231 64.23 12.88 -41.86
CA GLN A 231 65.47 12.14 -41.57
C GLN A 231 65.86 11.16 -42.68
N ALA A 232 64.88 10.50 -43.31
CA ALA A 232 65.13 9.58 -44.43
C ALA A 232 65.56 10.32 -45.70
N ILE A 233 65.09 11.55 -45.93
CA ILE A 233 65.53 12.42 -47.04
C ILE A 233 66.99 12.82 -46.85
N ASP A 234 67.36 13.29 -45.65
CA ASP A 234 68.73 13.71 -45.34
C ASP A 234 69.73 12.54 -45.45
N ALA A 235 69.28 11.31 -45.19
CA ALA A 235 70.08 10.09 -45.33
C ALA A 235 70.07 9.48 -46.77
N CYS A 236 69.44 10.12 -47.76
CA CYS A 236 69.23 9.57 -49.12
C CYS A 236 68.56 8.18 -49.13
N SER A 237 67.72 7.88 -48.14
CA SER A 237 67.03 6.60 -48.01
C SER A 237 65.76 6.53 -48.89
N PRO A 238 65.52 5.41 -49.60
CA PRO A 238 64.30 5.25 -50.39
C PRO A 238 63.00 5.19 -49.56
N THR A 239 63.07 5.01 -48.23
CA THR A 239 61.91 4.92 -47.33
C THR A 239 61.18 6.25 -47.09
N ALA A 240 61.76 7.39 -47.48
CA ALA A 240 61.16 8.72 -47.32
C ALA A 240 59.75 8.83 -47.93
N ARG A 241 59.53 8.22 -49.10
CA ARG A 241 58.20 8.22 -49.76
C ARG A 241 57.15 7.44 -48.99
N ASP A 242 57.54 6.37 -48.29
CA ASP A 242 56.62 5.56 -47.50
C ASP A 242 56.20 6.27 -46.21
N HIS A 243 57.11 6.99 -45.57
CA HIS A 243 56.79 7.83 -44.41
C HIS A 243 55.84 8.98 -44.77
N LEU A 244 56.10 9.70 -45.88
CA LEU A 244 55.17 10.71 -46.44
C LEU A 244 53.82 10.11 -46.85
N GLY A 245 53.84 8.93 -47.49
CA GLY A 245 52.62 8.21 -47.86
C GLY A 245 51.78 7.82 -46.65
N THR A 246 52.43 7.42 -45.56
CA THR A 246 51.77 7.05 -44.30
C THR A 246 51.20 8.27 -43.59
N ALA A 247 51.96 9.36 -43.45
CA ALA A 247 51.45 10.63 -42.91
C ALA A 247 50.22 11.12 -43.68
N ARG A 248 50.26 11.06 -45.03
CA ARG A 248 49.14 11.48 -45.89
C ARG A 248 47.91 10.58 -45.77
N ARG A 249 48.12 9.26 -45.59
CA ARG A 249 47.03 8.31 -45.31
C ARG A 249 46.40 8.58 -43.95
N THR A 250 47.21 8.83 -42.92
CA THR A 250 46.73 9.16 -41.57
C THR A 250 45.94 10.47 -41.56
N ALA A 251 46.44 11.52 -42.25
CA ALA A 251 45.74 12.81 -42.38
C ALA A 251 44.43 12.75 -43.19
N ARG A 252 44.33 11.84 -44.18
CA ARG A 252 43.11 11.67 -44.99
C ARG A 252 42.13 10.67 -44.40
N ARG A 253 42.50 9.94 -43.35
CA ARG A 253 41.61 8.95 -42.73
C ARG A 253 40.47 9.70 -42.05
N PRO A 254 39.20 9.46 -42.43
CA PRO A 254 38.09 10.12 -41.77
C PRO A 254 38.06 9.67 -40.31
N HIS A 255 38.23 10.58 -39.37
CA HIS A 255 37.93 10.35 -37.95
C HIS A 255 36.41 10.22 -37.78
N ARG A 256 35.85 9.10 -38.23
CA ARG A 256 34.57 8.63 -37.70
C ARG A 256 34.91 7.82 -36.46
N GLY A 257 34.43 8.28 -35.31
CA GLY A 257 34.54 7.53 -34.06
C GLY A 257 34.11 6.10 -34.31
N THR A 258 35.03 5.16 -34.14
CA THR A 258 34.72 3.74 -34.22
C THR A 258 33.82 3.41 -33.03
N PRO A 259 32.57 2.96 -33.23
CA PRO A 259 31.77 2.51 -32.10
C PRO A 259 32.47 1.28 -31.53
N HIS A 260 32.88 1.32 -30.27
CA HIS A 260 33.17 0.10 -29.51
C HIS A 260 31.85 -0.64 -29.30
N GLY A 261 31.43 -1.37 -30.34
CA GLY A 261 30.37 -2.36 -30.27
C GLY A 261 30.83 -3.53 -29.43
N GLY A 262 30.12 -3.77 -28.32
CA GLY A 262 30.31 -4.92 -27.45
C GLY A 262 30.24 -6.22 -28.23
N ARG A 263 31.27 -7.06 -28.03
CA ARG A 263 31.32 -8.44 -28.49
C ARG A 263 30.22 -9.25 -27.81
N THR A 264 29.11 -9.50 -28.50
CA THR A 264 28.24 -10.64 -28.22
C THR A 264 28.98 -11.93 -28.60
N ALA A 265 29.23 -12.76 -27.59
CA ALA A 265 29.82 -14.08 -27.75
C ALA A 265 28.89 -15.00 -28.54
N ALA A 266 29.39 -15.54 -29.66
CA ALA A 266 28.73 -16.57 -30.43
C ALA A 266 28.70 -17.90 -29.65
N ARG A 267 27.50 -18.46 -29.47
CA ARG A 267 27.25 -19.83 -29.00
C ARG A 267 27.54 -20.80 -30.16
N PRO A 268 28.39 -21.83 -29.99
CA PRO A 268 28.50 -22.88 -31.00
C PRO A 268 27.28 -23.82 -30.90
N ALA A 269 26.67 -24.07 -32.05
CA ALA A 269 25.65 -25.10 -32.23
C ALA A 269 26.30 -26.48 -32.14
N ALA A 270 25.90 -27.26 -31.13
CA ALA A 270 26.21 -28.68 -31.06
C ALA A 270 25.31 -29.44 -32.04
N GLY A 271 25.96 -30.20 -32.92
CA GLY A 271 25.33 -31.02 -33.94
C GLY A 271 24.58 -32.22 -33.36
N ARG A 272 23.59 -32.64 -34.16
CA ARG A 272 22.92 -33.93 -34.09
C ARG A 272 23.94 -35.05 -34.26
N LEU A 273 23.90 -36.05 -33.39
CA LEU A 273 23.90 -37.49 -33.69
C LEU A 273 23.21 -38.20 -32.53
#